data_AF-A0A242MR32-F1
#
_entry.id   AF-A0A242MR32-F1
#
_cell.length_a   1.000
_cell.length_b   1.000
_cell.length_c   1.000
_cell.angle_alpha   90.00
_cell.angle_beta   90.00
_cell.angle_gamma   90.00
#
_symmetry.space_group_name_H-M   'P 1'
#
loop_
_entity.id
_entity.type
_entity.pdbx_description
1 polymer ?
#
loop_
_entity_poly.entity_id
_entity_poly.type
_entity_poly.pdbx_seq_one_letter_code
_entity_poly.pdbx_strand_id
1 'polypeptide(L)' 'MVRVYCAGPLFNPGERAEMDSIASTLEQSGFSTFLPHRDGLEFAQIKPA' A
#
# COMPACT_ATOMS: atom_id res chain seq x y z
N MET A 1 -5.23 14.38 -6.84
CA MET A 1 -4.18 13.84 -5.94
C MET A 1 -3.62 12.59 -6.60
N VAL A 2 -2.30 12.44 -6.71
CA VAL A 2 -1.70 11.26 -7.34
C VAL A 2 -1.77 10.10 -6.34
N ARG A 3 -2.28 8.93 -6.78
CA ARG A 3 -2.33 7.70 -5.99
C ARG A 3 -1.16 6.81 -6.37
N VAL A 4 -0.32 6.47 -5.41
CA VAL A 4 0.88 5.63 -5.57
C VAL A 4 0.55 4.20 -5.12
N TYR A 5 0.77 3.24 -6.01
CA TYR A 5 0.80 1.83 -5.64
C TYR A 5 2.14 1.52 -4.96
N CYS A 6 2.12 1.42 -3.63
CA CYS A 6 3.31 1.26 -2.81
C CYS A 6 3.48 -0.22 -2.48
N ALA A 7 4.31 -0.94 -3.24
CA ALA A 7 4.52 -2.38 -3.08
C ALA A 7 6.01 -2.74 -3.11
N GLY A 8 6.38 -3.77 -2.35
CA GLY A 8 7.75 -4.27 -2.24
C GLY A 8 7.80 -5.63 -1.54
N PRO A 9 9.01 -6.15 -1.24
CA PRO A 9 9.21 -7.39 -0.49
C PRO A 9 8.53 -7.37 0.89
N LEU A 10 8.05 -8.52 1.35
CA LEU A 10 7.35 -8.66 2.65
C LEU A 10 7.76 -9.96 3.38
N PHE A 11 8.90 -10.54 3.05
CA PHE A 11 9.37 -11.83 3.55
C PHE A 11 9.64 -11.83 5.06
N ASN A 12 10.04 -10.69 5.62
CA ASN A 12 10.34 -10.56 7.04
C ASN A 12 9.71 -9.28 7.66
N PRO A 13 9.68 -9.16 9.00
CA PRO A 13 9.10 -7.99 9.67
C PRO A 13 9.77 -6.66 9.33
N GLY A 14 11.09 -6.66 9.06
CA GLY A 14 11.84 -5.46 8.71
C GLY A 14 11.41 -4.89 7.36
N GLU A 15 11.27 -5.75 6.36
CA GLU A 15 10.77 -5.35 5.03
C GLU A 15 9.35 -4.78 5.10
N ARG A 16 8.47 -5.36 5.94
CA ARG A 16 7.12 -4.80 6.15
C ARG A 16 7.17 -3.41 6.78
N ALA A 17 7.99 -3.23 7.82
CA ALA A 17 8.15 -1.94 8.48
C ALA A 17 8.75 -0.87 7.55
N GLU A 18 9.68 -1.26 6.67
CA GLU A 18 10.23 -0.38 5.65
C GLU A 18 9.15 0.09 4.67
N MET A 19 8.31 -0.84 4.19
CA MET A 19 7.19 -0.51 3.31
C MET A 19 6.16 0.43 3.98
N ASP A 20 5.87 0.22 5.27
CA ASP A 20 5.01 1.13 6.05
C ASP A 20 5.63 2.54 6.17
N SER A 21 6.95 2.63 6.40
CA SER A 21 7.67 3.90 6.49
C SER A 21 7.65 4.66 5.15
N ILE A 22 7.87 3.96 4.03
CA ILE A 22 7.83 4.56 2.69
C ILE A 22 6.43 5.14 2.41
N ALA A 23 5.38 4.37 2.70
CA ALA A 23 4.00 4.83 2.52
C ALA A 23 3.71 6.07 3.37
N SER A 24 4.15 6.09 4.63
CA SER A 24 4.00 7.25 5.53
C SER A 24 4.71 8.50 5.00
N THR A 25 5.94 8.37 4.48
CA THR A 25 6.67 9.50 3.88
C THR A 25 5.97 10.06 2.64
N LEU A 26 5.42 9.19 1.79
CA LEU A 26 4.62 9.62 0.64
C LEU A 26 3.35 10.36 1.07
N GLU A 27 2.64 9.85 2.07
CA GLU A 27 1.43 10.47 2.62
C GLU A 27 1.72 11.85 3.23
N GLN A 28 2.80 11.96 4.01
CA GLN A 28 3.27 13.25 4.56
C GLN A 28 3.66 14.27 3.48
N SER A 29 4.06 13.79 2.30
CA SER A 29 4.38 14.62 1.14
C SER A 29 3.14 15.00 0.30
N GLY A 30 1.94 14.59 0.72
CA GLY A 30 0.67 14.91 0.05
C GLY A 30 0.23 13.93 -1.04
N PHE A 31 0.86 12.77 -1.15
CA PHE A 31 0.41 11.69 -2.02
C PHE A 31 -0.65 10.83 -1.33
N SER A 32 -1.52 10.18 -2.10
CA SER A 32 -2.30 9.05 -1.59
C SER A 32 -1.54 7.76 -1.87
N THR A 33 -1.54 6.80 -0.95
CA THR A 33 -0.92 5.49 -1.18
C THR A 33 -1.95 4.38 -1.17
N PHE A 34 -1.61 3.26 -1.82
CA PHE A 34 -2.21 1.96 -1.59
C PHE A 34 -1.08 1.00 -1.28
N LEU A 35 -1.13 0.41 -0.09
CA LEU A 35 -0.12 -0.49 0.45
C LEU A 35 -0.75 -1.89 0.64
N PRO A 36 -0.49 -2.86 -0.25
CA PRO A 36 -1.28 -4.09 -0.34
C PRO A 36 -1.41 -4.89 0.97
N HIS A 37 -0.35 -4.95 1.79
CA HIS A 37 -0.40 -5.70 3.05
C HIS A 37 -1.12 -4.96 4.18
N ARG A 38 -1.23 -3.63 4.09
CA ARG A 38 -1.93 -2.79 5.06
C ARG A 38 -3.40 -2.62 4.68
N ASP A 39 -3.64 -2.35 3.40
CA ASP A 39 -4.95 -1.92 2.88
C ASP A 39 -5.78 -3.10 2.35
N GLY A 40 -5.17 -4.29 2.27
CA GLY A 40 -5.81 -5.52 1.79
C GLY A 40 -6.04 -5.50 0.28
N LEU A 41 -6.77 -6.51 -0.22
CA LEU A 41 -7.28 -6.49 -1.58
C LEU A 41 -8.55 -5.65 -1.60
N GLU A 42 -8.55 -4.51 -2.29
CA GLU A 42 -9.78 -3.95 -2.83
C GLU A 42 -10.26 -4.97 -3.89
N PHE A 43 -11.04 -5.97 -3.47
CA PHE A 43 -11.84 -6.75 -4.40
C PHE A 43 -12.76 -5.73 -5.08
N ALA A 44 -12.32 -5.22 -6.23
CA ALA A 44 -13.18 -4.55 -7.19
C ALA A 44 -14.43 -5.42 -7.25
N GLN A 45 -15.60 -4.83 -7.04
CA GLN A 45 -16.86 -5.53 -6.87
C GLN A 45 -17.15 -6.45 -8.06
N ILE A 46 -16.56 -7.63 -8.10
CA ILE A 46 -16.86 -8.67 -9.07
C ILE A 46 -18.16 -9.26 -8.54
N LYS A 47 -19.27 -8.69 -8.97
CA LYS A 47 -20.55 -9.37 -8.86
C LYS A 47 -20.42 -10.67 -9.67
N PRO A 48 -20.66 -11.85 -9.06
CA PRO A 48 -20.78 -13.06 -9.84
C PRO A 48 -21.88 -12.86 -10.90
N ALA A 49 -21.63 -13.33 -12.12
CA ALA A 49 -22.63 -13.38 -13.18
C ALA A 49 -23.76 -14.37 -12.84
#